data_AF-A0A7J2J7L1-F1
#
_entry.id   AF-A0A7J2J7L1-F1
#
_cell.length_a   1.000
_cell.length_b   1.000
_cell.length_c   1.000
_cell.angle_alpha   90.00
_cell.angle_beta   90.00
_cell.angle_gamma   90.00
#
_symmetry.space_group_name_H-M   'P 1'
#
loop_
_entity.id
_entity.type
_entity.pdbx_description
1 polymer ?
#
loop_
_entity_poly.entity_id
_entity_poly.type
_entity_poly.pdbx_seq_one_letter_code
_entity_poly.pdbx_strand_id
1 'polypeptide(L)'
;MEQTKKSVLSVERLTIFFAATGAVAGIISGVMTSANIRLNIYSLLVAIILFYITYKLTIHQRTENRFLTVMVEESKAVKEPNPLTEGFFPFFILWLILWVMTYTMLIG
;
A
#
# COMPACT_ATOMS: atom_id res chain seq x y z
N MET A 1 21.00 21.53 -0.07
CA MET A 1 19.53 21.30 0.00
C MET A 1 19.05 20.27 -1.04
N GLU A 2 19.88 19.28 -1.42
CA GLU A 2 19.58 18.40 -2.55
C GLU A 2 19.18 16.97 -2.11
N GLN A 3 19.62 16.52 -0.93
CA GLN A 3 19.31 15.18 -0.43
C GLN A 3 17.88 15.03 0.11
N THR A 4 17.22 16.13 0.51
CA THR A 4 15.81 16.12 0.92
C THR A 4 14.86 15.82 -0.26
N LYS A 5 15.24 16.16 -1.49
CA LYS A 5 14.39 15.96 -2.67
C LYS A 5 14.36 14.49 -3.12
N LYS A 6 15.44 13.75 -2.92
CA LYS A 6 15.56 12.33 -3.29
C LYS A 6 14.78 11.40 -2.35
N SER A 7 14.71 11.71 -1.06
CA SER A 7 13.94 10.91 -0.10
C SER A 7 12.43 11.09 -0.25
N VAL A 8 11.97 12.33 -0.47
CA VAL A 8 10.55 12.66 -0.68
C VAL A 8 9.99 11.96 -1.92
N LEU A 9 10.76 11.91 -3.02
CA LEU A 9 10.36 11.24 -4.25
C LEU A 9 10.14 9.72 -4.09
N SER A 10 10.85 9.09 -3.15
CA SER A 10 10.72 7.66 -2.85
C SER A 10 9.45 7.38 -2.04
N VAL A 11 9.16 8.24 -1.06
CA VAL A 11 7.96 8.11 -0.20
C VAL A 11 6.69 8.39 -1.01
N GLU A 12 6.65 9.43 -1.85
CA GLU A 12 5.48 9.75 -2.68
C GLU A 12 5.13 8.61 -3.64
N ARG A 13 6.12 8.04 -4.33
CA ARG A 13 5.92 6.88 -5.21
C ARG A 13 5.39 5.68 -4.44
N LEU A 14 5.89 5.48 -3.22
CA LEU A 14 5.44 4.40 -2.36
C LEU A 14 3.97 4.58 -1.94
N THR A 15 3.61 5.78 -1.47
CA THR A 15 2.24 6.14 -1.11
C THR A 15 1.28 5.97 -2.28
N ILE A 16 1.66 6.40 -3.49
CA ILE A 16 0.85 6.23 -4.70
C ILE A 16 0.69 4.74 -5.03
N PHE A 17 1.74 3.93 -4.87
CA PHE A 17 1.67 2.48 -5.12
C PHE A 17 0.74 1.78 -4.13
N PHE A 18 0.85 2.09 -2.84
CA PHE A 18 -0.06 1.58 -1.82
C PHE A 18 -1.51 2.06 -2.03
N ALA A 19 -1.70 3.31 -2.45
CA ALA A 19 -3.02 3.84 -2.79
C ALA A 19 -3.64 3.11 -3.99
N ALA A 20 -2.88 2.90 -5.07
CA ALA A 20 -3.34 2.18 -6.25
C ALA A 20 -3.74 0.75 -5.91
N THR A 21 -2.92 0.03 -5.14
CA THR A 21 -3.25 -1.35 -4.73
C THR A 21 -4.43 -1.37 -3.76
N GLY A 22 -4.55 -0.38 -2.86
CA GLY A 22 -5.70 -0.22 -1.98
C GLY A 22 -7.00 0.00 -2.75
N ALA A 23 -6.96 0.80 -3.81
CA ALA A 23 -8.10 1.02 -4.70
C ALA A 23 -8.56 -0.26 -5.40
N VAL A 24 -7.63 -1.01 -6.00
CA VAL A 24 -7.94 -2.30 -6.64
C VAL A 24 -8.51 -3.29 -5.63
N ALA A 25 -7.91 -3.37 -4.44
CA ALA A 25 -8.40 -4.22 -3.36
C ALA A 25 -9.83 -3.85 -2.94
N GLY A 26 -10.15 -2.55 -2.85
CA GLY A 26 -11.47 -2.05 -2.46
C GLY A 26 -12.56 -2.42 -3.47
N ILE A 27 -12.26 -2.27 -4.77
CA ILE A 27 -13.20 -2.64 -5.85
C ILE A 27 -13.49 -4.15 -5.82
N ILE A 28 -12.45 -4.99 -5.78
CA ILE A 28 -12.60 -6.45 -5.72
C ILE A 28 -13.41 -6.86 -4.49
N SER A 29 -13.09 -6.25 -3.34
CA SER A 29 -13.81 -6.48 -2.08
C SER A 29 -15.29 -6.12 -2.21
N GLY A 30 -15.62 -4.99 -2.84
CA GLY A 30 -17.00 -4.50 -2.96
C GLY A 30 -17.84 -5.38 -3.88
N VAL A 31 -17.27 -5.80 -5.01
CA VAL A 31 -17.89 -6.76 -5.94
C VAL A 31 -18.11 -8.12 -5.28
N MET A 32 -17.13 -8.62 -4.51
CA MET A 32 -17.29 -9.88 -3.78
C MET A 32 -18.37 -9.81 -2.69
N THR A 33 -18.46 -8.69 -1.96
CA THR A 33 -19.48 -8.50 -0.94
C THR A 33 -20.88 -8.38 -1.55
N SER A 34 -21.03 -7.73 -2.71
CA SER A 34 -22.34 -7.60 -3.36
C SER A 34 -22.92 -8.94 -3.82
N ALA A 35 -22.07 -9.84 -4.30
CA ALA A 35 -22.47 -11.17 -4.75
C ALA A 35 -22.88 -12.12 -3.58
N ASN A 36 -22.49 -11.83 -2.35
CA ASN A 36 -22.75 -12.67 -1.18
C ASN A 36 -22.83 -11.85 0.11
N ILE A 37 -24.05 -11.46 0.51
CA ILE A 37 -24.39 -10.66 1.69
C ILE A 37 -23.77 -11.18 3.02
N ARG A 38 -23.28 -12.43 3.08
CA ARG A 38 -22.66 -13.04 4.28
C ARG A 38 -21.13 -13.05 4.30
N LEU A 39 -20.43 -12.64 3.24
CA LEU A 39 -18.96 -12.78 3.12
C LEU A 39 -18.17 -11.52 3.51
N ASN A 40 -18.65 -10.74 4.48
CA ASN A 40 -17.98 -9.50 4.91
C ASN A 40 -16.55 -9.74 5.43
N ILE A 41 -16.30 -10.89 6.05
CA ILE A 41 -14.97 -11.25 6.57
C ILE A 41 -13.95 -11.55 5.47
N TYR A 42 -14.40 -12.04 4.30
CA TYR A 42 -13.50 -12.43 3.21
C TYR A 42 -12.95 -11.20 2.47
N SER A 43 -13.72 -10.12 2.42
CA SER A 43 -13.27 -8.82 1.88
C SER A 43 -12.08 -8.26 2.67
N LEU A 44 -12.14 -8.37 4.00
CA LEU A 44 -11.01 -7.97 4.86
C LEU A 44 -9.78 -8.88 4.65
N LEU A 45 -10.01 -10.18 4.50
CA LEU A 45 -8.95 -11.16 4.21
C LEU A 45 -8.23 -10.85 2.88
N VAL A 46 -8.99 -10.53 1.83
CA VAL A 46 -8.43 -10.10 0.52
C VAL A 46 -7.61 -8.82 0.67
N ALA A 47 -8.11 -7.84 1.42
CA ALA A 47 -7.38 -6.60 1.69
C ALA A 47 -6.04 -6.85 2.41
N ILE A 48 -6.05 -7.72 3.44
CA ILE A 48 -4.85 -8.07 4.20
C ILE A 48 -3.84 -8.83 3.32
N ILE A 49 -4.30 -9.76 2.49
CA ILE A 49 -3.43 -10.50 1.57
C ILE A 49 -2.78 -9.56 0.55
N LEU A 50 -3.56 -8.67 -0.08
CA LEU A 50 -3.05 -7.70 -1.05
C LEU A 50 -2.10 -6.68 -0.40
N PHE A 51 -2.40 -6.24 0.82
CA PHE A 51 -1.49 -5.42 1.60
C PHE A 51 -0.17 -6.15 1.86
N TYR A 52 -0.22 -7.41 2.30
CA TYR A 52 0.97 -8.21 2.57
C TYR A 52 1.84 -8.41 1.31
N ILE A 53 1.22 -8.69 0.16
CA ILE A 53 1.93 -8.82 -1.13
C ILE A 53 2.61 -7.50 -1.49
N THR A 54 1.89 -6.38 -1.39
CA THR A 54 2.42 -5.02 -1.67
C THR A 54 3.57 -4.65 -0.74
N TYR A 55 3.44 -5.00 0.54
CA TYR A 55 4.48 -4.81 1.55
C TYR A 55 5.73 -5.63 1.25
N LYS A 56 5.57 -6.91 0.90
CA LYS A 56 6.71 -7.80 0.55
C LYS A 56 7.43 -7.31 -0.71
N LEU A 57 6.68 -6.88 -1.73
CA LEU A 57 7.23 -6.26 -2.96
C LEU A 57 8.02 -4.98 -2.64
N THR A 58 7.47 -4.14 -1.76
CA THR A 58 8.14 -2.90 -1.31
C THR A 58 9.47 -3.19 -0.61
N ILE A 59 9.50 -4.16 0.31
CA ILE A 59 10.74 -4.55 0.99
C ILE A 59 11.76 -5.07 -0.03
N HIS A 60 11.31 -5.90 -0.98
CA HIS A 60 12.19 -6.46 -2.00
C HIS A 60 12.85 -5.36 -2.85
N GLN A 61 12.06 -4.36 -3.30
CA GLN A 61 12.60 -3.22 -4.05
C GLN A 61 13.52 -2.32 -3.21
N ARG A 62 13.27 -2.18 -1.90
CA ARG A 62 14.16 -1.44 -1.00
C ARG A 62 15.50 -2.15 -0.83
N THR A 63 15.53 -3.48 -0.79
CA THR A 63 16.76 -4.28 -0.69
C THR A 63 17.64 -4.14 -1.94
N GLU A 64 17.03 -4.16 -3.13
CA GLU A 64 17.76 -4.00 -4.40
C GLU A 64 18.38 -2.59 -4.51
N ASN A 65 17.64 -1.55 -4.13
CA ASN A 65 18.14 -0.17 -4.11
C ASN A 65 19.20 0.09 -3.02
N ARG A 66 19.16 -0.64 -1.89
CA ARG A 66 20.20 -0.56 -0.86
C ARG A 66 21.53 -1.11 -1.33
N PHE A 67 21.56 -2.19 -2.11
CA PHE A 67 22.81 -2.74 -2.63
C PHE A 67 23.59 -1.71 -3.46
N LEU A 68 22.89 -0.87 -4.24
CA LEU A 68 23.51 0.20 -5.02
C LEU A 68 23.94 1.41 -4.17
N THR A 69 23.29 1.64 -3.02
CA THR A 69 23.56 2.82 -2.18
C THR A 69 24.64 2.56 -1.12
N VAL A 70 24.77 1.31 -0.64
CA VAL A 70 25.80 0.90 0.33
C VAL A 70 27.22 0.98 -0.25
N MET A 71 27.38 0.93 -1.58
CA MET A 71 28.69 1.20 -2.21
C MET A 71 29.10 2.68 -2.21
N VAL A 72 28.23 3.62 -1.83
CA VAL A 72 28.48 5.06 -1.97
C VAL A 72 28.53 5.82 -0.63
N GLU A 73 27.79 5.43 0.40
CA GLU A 73 27.74 6.23 1.64
C GLU A 73 27.65 5.36 2.91
N GLU A 74 28.82 5.02 3.44
CA GLU A 74 29.02 4.53 4.81
C GLU A 74 28.92 5.70 5.81
N SER A 75 27.81 6.45 5.81
CA SER A 75 27.57 7.51 6.80
C SER A 75 26.18 8.10 6.61
N LYS A 76 25.22 7.60 7.39
CA LYS A 76 24.21 8.38 8.14
C LYS A 76 23.11 7.43 8.57
N ALA A 77 22.96 7.33 9.89
CA ALA A 77 21.79 6.73 10.52
C ALA A 77 20.55 7.63 10.26
N VAL A 78 20.06 7.59 9.03
CA VAL A 78 18.75 8.16 8.68
C VAL A 78 17.72 7.16 9.19
N LYS A 79 16.89 7.59 10.14
CA LYS A 79 15.77 6.82 10.67
C LYS A 79 14.86 6.48 9.50
N GLU A 80 15.00 5.26 8.96
CA GLU A 80 14.27 4.89 7.76
C GLU A 80 12.77 4.92 8.05
N PRO A 81 11.98 5.57 7.18
CA PRO A 81 10.54 5.54 7.31
C PRO A 81 10.06 4.08 7.28
N ASN A 82 9.28 3.72 8.30
CA ASN A 82 8.77 2.37 8.44
C ASN A 82 7.66 2.17 7.39
N PRO A 83 7.89 1.35 6.34
CA PRO A 83 6.97 1.23 5.21
C PRO A 83 5.60 0.68 5.64
N LEU A 84 5.55 0.02 6.80
CA LEU A 84 4.31 -0.46 7.39
C LEU A 84 3.42 0.71 7.81
N THR A 85 3.95 1.71 8.51
CA THR A 85 3.13 2.84 8.99
C THR A 85 2.78 3.83 7.89
N GLU A 86 3.70 4.06 6.95
CA GLU A 86 3.49 5.02 5.84
C GLU A 86 2.63 4.47 4.71
N GLY A 87 2.71 3.17 4.43
CA GLY A 87 1.91 2.51 3.39
C GLY A 87 0.53 2.04 3.86
N PHE A 88 0.39 1.70 5.15
CA PHE A 88 -0.85 1.13 5.68
C PHE A 88 -2.02 2.11 5.66
N PHE A 89 -1.82 3.33 6.16
CA PHE A 89 -2.88 4.33 6.24
C PHE A 89 -3.51 4.68 4.87
N PRO A 90 -2.72 5.08 3.85
CA PRO A 90 -3.28 5.40 2.53
C PRO A 90 -3.91 4.18 1.87
N PHE A 91 -3.32 2.99 2.02
CA PHE A 91 -3.91 1.74 1.53
C PHE A 91 -5.28 1.48 2.18
N PHE A 92 -5.34 1.51 3.50
CA PHE A 92 -6.54 1.14 4.26
C PHE A 92 -7.68 2.13 4.05
N ILE A 93 -7.38 3.43 4.05
CA ILE A 93 -8.39 4.47 3.79
C ILE A 93 -8.97 4.33 2.38
N LEU A 94 -8.12 4.20 1.35
CA LEU A 94 -8.62 4.01 -0.02
C LEU A 94 -9.38 2.70 -0.16
N TRP A 95 -8.87 1.61 0.40
CA TRP A 95 -9.56 0.32 0.40
C TRP A 95 -10.96 0.44 1.00
N LEU A 96 -11.08 1.06 2.18
CA LEU A 96 -12.37 1.22 2.87
C LEU A 96 -13.35 2.07 2.06
N ILE A 97 -12.89 3.22 1.54
CA ILE A 97 -13.73 4.12 0.74
C ILE A 97 -14.23 3.41 -0.51
N LEU A 98 -13.34 2.80 -1.29
CA LEU A 98 -13.73 2.11 -2.53
C LEU A 98 -14.57 0.86 -2.26
N TRP A 99 -14.30 0.14 -1.17
CA TRP A 99 -15.13 -0.98 -0.75
C TRP A 99 -16.57 -0.55 -0.50
N VAL A 100 -16.77 0.50 0.32
CA VAL A 100 -18.10 1.05 0.61
C VAL A 100 -18.75 1.58 -0.66
N MET A 101 -18.06 2.38 -1.47
CA MET A 101 -18.62 2.94 -2.71
C MET A 101 -19.03 1.87 -3.73
N THR A 102 -18.17 0.86 -3.93
CA THR A 102 -18.46 -0.21 -4.89
C THR A 102 -19.62 -1.07 -4.39
N TYR A 103 -19.66 -1.35 -3.09
CA TYR A 103 -20.77 -2.05 -2.47
C TYR A 103 -22.10 -1.28 -2.60
N THR A 104 -22.12 0.02 -2.30
CA THR A 104 -23.33 0.84 -2.39
C THR A 104 -23.82 0.99 -3.84
N MET A 105 -22.91 1.07 -4.81
CA MET A 105 -23.29 1.12 -6.24
C MET A 105 -23.84 -0.19 -6.79
N LEU A 106 -23.46 -1.34 -6.21
CA LEU A 106 -23.87 -2.66 -6.70
C LEU A 106 -25.11 -3.21 -6.01
N ILE A 107 -25.42 -2.74 -4.80
CA ILE A 107 -26.60 -3.17 -4.02
C ILE A 107 -27.68 -2.09 -3.95
N GLY A 108 -27.32 -0.82 -3.99
CA GLY A 108 -28.29 0.29 -4.07
C GLY A 108 -29.02 0.30 -5.40
#